data_AF-A0A2A4YRS4-F1
#
_entry.id   AF-A0A2A4YRS4-F1
#
_cell.length_a   1.000
_cell.length_b   1.000
_cell.length_c   1.000
_cell.angle_alpha   90.00
_cell.angle_beta   90.00
_cell.angle_gamma   90.00
#
_symmetry.space_group_name_H-M   'P 1'
#
loop_
_entity.id
_entity.type
_entity.pdbx_description
1 polymer ?
#
loop_
_entity_poly.entity_id
_entity_poly.type
_entity_poly.pdbx_seq_one_letter_code
_entity_poly.pdbx_strand_id
1 'polypeptide(L)'
;MTNTRTETDSFGPLEVPNDKYYGAQTARSLINFKIGIETMPVPLIRALGIIKKSAAMSNMALDNLESDVGAAIIEAAEEVIDGKLNDHFPLVVWQTGSGTQSNMNSNEVISNRAIEIMGGVLGSKTPVHPNDHCNRSQSSNDTFPTAMHIGAVEEIHHSLLPALEYIHQA
;
A
#
# COMPACT_ATOMS: atom_id res chain seq x y z
N MET A 1 23.60 -6.84 13.31
CA MET A 1 22.20 -7.07 13.70
C MET A 1 21.38 -5.99 13.02
N THR A 2 20.35 -6.36 12.27
CA THR A 2 19.43 -5.39 11.67
C THR A 2 18.68 -4.69 12.79
N ASN A 3 18.68 -3.35 12.76
CA ASN A 3 17.93 -2.53 13.71
C ASN A 3 16.42 -2.71 13.40
N THR A 4 15.63 -3.17 14.37
CA THR A 4 14.19 -3.45 14.21
C THR A 4 13.34 -2.57 15.12
N ARG A 5 12.05 -2.49 14.81
CA ARG A 5 10.98 -2.01 15.69
C ARG A 5 9.95 -3.12 15.90
N THR A 6 9.32 -3.08 17.05
CA THR A 6 8.17 -3.93 17.34
C THR A 6 6.90 -3.32 16.75
N GLU A 7 6.23 -4.06 15.88
CA GLU A 7 4.88 -3.81 15.39
C GLU A 7 3.92 -4.82 16.02
N THR A 8 2.64 -4.47 16.13
CA THR A 8 1.61 -5.33 16.74
C THR A 8 0.41 -5.50 15.83
N ASP A 9 -0.13 -6.71 15.80
CA ASP A 9 -1.48 -7.01 15.31
C ASP A 9 -2.25 -7.82 16.38
N SER A 10 -3.44 -8.33 16.05
CA SER A 10 -4.26 -9.11 16.98
C SER A 10 -3.65 -10.45 17.41
N PHE A 11 -2.63 -10.94 16.71
CA PHE A 11 -1.90 -12.18 17.01
C PHE A 11 -0.65 -11.91 17.87
N GLY A 12 -0.34 -10.64 18.16
CA GLY A 12 0.76 -10.23 19.02
C GLY A 12 1.88 -9.48 18.29
N PRO A 13 3.04 -9.31 18.95
CA PRO A 13 4.15 -8.53 18.43
C PRO A 13 4.92 -9.26 17.31
N LEU A 14 5.47 -8.47 16.39
CA LEU A 14 6.39 -8.88 15.32
C LEU A 14 7.50 -7.84 15.16
N GLU A 15 8.71 -8.32 14.87
CA GLU A 15 9.84 -7.45 14.59
C GLU A 15 9.91 -7.08 13.11
N VAL A 16 10.00 -5.77 12.85
CA VAL A 16 10.06 -5.19 11.50
C VAL A 16 11.33 -4.36 11.37
N PRO A 17 12.07 -4.44 10.24
CA PRO A 17 13.25 -3.59 10.01
C PRO A 17 12.91 -2.09 10.10
N ASN A 18 13.78 -1.31 10.76
CA ASN A 18 13.56 0.13 10.95
C ASN A 18 13.63 0.95 9.64
N ASP A 19 14.25 0.39 8.60
CA ASP A 19 14.32 0.97 7.26
C ASP A 19 13.12 0.61 6.37
N LYS A 20 12.06 -0.02 6.93
CA LYS A 20 10.87 -0.42 6.17
C LYS A 20 9.56 0.11 6.76
N TYR A 21 8.68 0.67 5.93
CA TYR A 21 7.39 1.20 6.38
C TYR A 21 6.26 0.17 6.55
N TYR A 22 6.39 -1.07 6.06
CA TYR A 22 5.34 -2.08 6.27
C TYR A 22 5.22 -2.46 7.76
N GLY A 23 4.09 -3.07 8.17
CA GLY A 23 3.79 -3.34 9.58
C GLY A 23 3.69 -4.84 9.92
N ALA A 24 3.00 -5.12 11.02
CA ALA A 24 2.88 -6.48 11.57
C ALA A 24 2.22 -7.47 10.60
N GLN A 25 1.14 -7.08 9.90
CA GLN A 25 0.43 -8.01 9.02
C GLN A 25 1.25 -8.35 7.79
N THR A 26 1.98 -7.38 7.23
CA THR A 26 2.93 -7.63 6.15
C THR A 26 4.06 -8.54 6.61
N ALA A 27 4.66 -8.27 7.78
CA ALA A 27 5.71 -9.12 8.34
C ALA A 27 5.23 -10.56 8.59
N ARG A 28 3.99 -10.72 9.08
CA ARG A 28 3.37 -12.03 9.29
C ARG A 28 3.15 -12.75 7.96
N SER A 29 2.70 -12.03 6.93
CA SER A 29 2.50 -12.58 5.59
C SER A 29 3.80 -13.11 4.99
N LEU A 30 4.92 -12.38 5.14
CA LEU A 30 6.24 -12.84 4.70
C LEU A 30 6.69 -14.15 5.38
N ILE A 31 6.27 -14.38 6.63
CA ILE A 31 6.57 -15.63 7.33
C ILE A 31 5.74 -16.79 6.76
N ASN A 32 4.46 -16.53 6.48
CA ASN A 32 3.48 -17.55 6.11
C ASN A 32 3.51 -17.93 4.61
N PHE A 33 3.81 -16.97 3.73
CA PHE A 33 3.74 -17.13 2.27
C PHE A 33 5.14 -17.09 1.64
N LYS A 34 5.99 -18.05 2.01
CA LYS A 34 7.34 -18.22 1.43
C LYS A 34 7.29 -19.07 0.17
N ILE A 35 6.59 -18.59 -0.85
CA ILE A 35 6.30 -19.32 -2.08
C ILE A 35 6.75 -18.47 -3.26
N GLY A 36 7.61 -19.02 -4.13
CA GLY A 36 8.11 -18.32 -5.31
C GLY A 36 9.04 -17.15 -5.01
N ILE A 37 9.36 -16.39 -6.05
CA ILE A 37 10.18 -15.16 -5.97
C ILE A 37 9.47 -13.94 -6.57
N GLU A 38 8.31 -14.16 -7.19
CA GLU A 38 7.54 -13.14 -7.88
C GLU A 38 6.85 -12.26 -6.84
N THR A 39 7.30 -11.01 -6.72
CA THR A 39 6.63 -9.99 -5.90
C THR A 39 5.50 -9.32 -6.66
N MET A 40 4.65 -8.58 -5.95
CA MET A 40 3.57 -7.84 -6.60
C MET A 40 4.12 -6.89 -7.69
N PRO A 41 3.51 -6.87 -8.90
CA PRO A 41 3.93 -5.97 -9.97
C PRO A 41 3.85 -4.50 -9.53
N VAL A 42 4.84 -3.70 -9.94
CA VAL A 42 4.88 -2.25 -9.66
C VAL A 42 3.59 -1.53 -10.10
N PRO A 43 2.98 -1.82 -11.26
CA PRO A 43 1.71 -1.20 -11.64
C PRO A 43 0.58 -1.46 -10.64
N LEU A 44 0.58 -2.62 -9.96
CA LEU A 44 -0.41 -2.94 -8.94
C LEU A 44 -0.15 -2.20 -7.63
N ILE A 45 1.12 -2.04 -7.24
CA ILE A 45 1.53 -1.23 -6.08
C ILE A 45 1.12 0.24 -6.30
N ARG A 46 1.43 0.79 -7.48
CA ARG A 46 1.01 2.12 -7.89
C ARG A 46 -0.51 2.28 -7.83
N ALA A 47 -1.27 1.33 -8.38
CA ALA A 47 -2.73 1.34 -8.35
C ALA A 47 -3.29 1.34 -6.92
N LEU A 48 -2.67 0.60 -5.98
CA LEU A 48 -3.03 0.66 -4.57
C LEU A 48 -2.80 2.07 -3.99
N GLY A 49 -1.67 2.72 -4.33
CA GLY A 49 -1.44 4.12 -3.97
C GLY A 49 -2.54 5.06 -4.47
N ILE A 50 -2.95 4.94 -5.75
CA ILE A 50 -4.03 5.73 -6.37
C ILE A 50 -5.34 5.57 -5.58
N ILE A 51 -5.69 4.33 -5.21
CA ILE A 51 -6.91 4.06 -4.45
C ILE A 51 -6.85 4.70 -3.06
N LYS A 52 -5.72 4.58 -2.34
CA LYS A 52 -5.59 5.13 -0.98
C LYS A 52 -5.63 6.65 -0.97
N LYS A 53 -5.00 7.31 -1.95
CA LYS A 53 -5.15 8.76 -2.17
C LYS A 53 -6.61 9.14 -2.43
N SER A 54 -7.26 8.47 -3.38
CA SER A 54 -8.65 8.76 -3.76
C SER A 54 -9.62 8.55 -2.59
N ALA A 55 -9.41 7.48 -1.81
CA ALA A 55 -10.21 7.18 -0.63
C ALA A 55 -10.02 8.19 0.49
N ALA A 56 -8.79 8.65 0.75
CA ALA A 56 -8.53 9.71 1.73
C ALA A 56 -9.23 11.02 1.33
N MET A 57 -9.09 11.44 0.07
CA MET A 57 -9.77 12.63 -0.46
C MET A 57 -11.30 12.52 -0.34
N SER A 58 -11.85 11.35 -0.66
CA SER A 58 -13.30 11.10 -0.59
C SER A 58 -13.81 11.11 0.85
N ASN A 59 -13.09 10.49 1.78
CA ASN A 59 -13.46 10.50 3.20
C ASN A 59 -13.33 11.89 3.82
N MET A 60 -12.32 12.70 3.45
CA MET A 60 -12.23 14.10 3.86
C MET A 60 -13.41 14.92 3.34
N ALA A 61 -13.80 14.74 2.07
CA ALA A 61 -14.94 15.45 1.48
C ALA A 61 -16.30 15.08 2.11
N LEU A 62 -16.38 13.93 2.79
CA LEU A 62 -17.55 13.45 3.53
C LEU A 62 -17.47 13.72 5.04
N ASP A 63 -16.49 14.52 5.49
CA ASP A 63 -16.21 14.78 6.92
C ASP A 63 -15.99 13.51 7.77
N ASN A 64 -15.56 12.42 7.11
CA ASN A 64 -15.30 11.11 7.73
C ASN A 64 -13.81 10.89 8.05
N LEU A 65 -12.94 11.85 7.77
CA LEU A 65 -11.50 11.79 8.06
C LEU A 65 -10.99 13.20 8.34
N GLU A 66 -10.24 13.35 9.42
CA GLU A 66 -9.63 14.61 9.84
C GLU A 66 -8.69 15.13 8.75
N SER A 67 -8.69 16.45 8.54
CA SER A 67 -8.03 17.05 7.38
C SER A 67 -6.50 16.95 7.41
N ASP A 68 -5.90 16.99 8.58
CA ASP A 68 -4.47 16.81 8.80
C ASP A 68 -4.03 15.35 8.58
N VAL A 69 -4.77 14.39 9.13
CA VAL A 69 -4.56 12.95 8.90
C VAL A 69 -4.73 12.61 7.42
N GLY A 70 -5.80 13.11 6.80
CA GLY A 70 -6.07 12.89 5.38
C GLY A 70 -5.01 13.50 4.48
N ALA A 71 -4.52 14.70 4.78
CA ALA A 71 -3.42 15.33 4.03
C ALA A 71 -2.13 14.49 4.08
N ALA A 72 -1.75 14.00 5.26
CA ALA A 72 -0.57 13.14 5.42
C ALA A 72 -0.72 11.79 4.69
N ILE A 73 -1.92 11.20 4.69
CA ILE A 73 -2.20 9.98 3.91
C ILE A 73 -2.08 10.25 2.41
N ILE A 74 -2.59 11.39 1.92
CA ILE A 74 -2.50 11.76 0.51
C ILE A 74 -1.04 11.93 0.08
N GLU A 75 -0.22 12.61 0.89
CA GLU A 75 1.21 12.79 0.62
C GLU A 75 1.95 11.44 0.57
N ALA A 76 1.75 10.59 1.59
CA ALA A 76 2.36 9.25 1.62
C ALA A 76 1.87 8.35 0.46
N ALA A 77 0.60 8.43 0.09
CA ALA A 77 0.06 7.69 -1.04
C ALA A 77 0.65 8.18 -2.37
N GLU A 78 0.93 9.48 -2.53
CA GLU A 78 1.62 10.01 -3.71
C GLU A 78 3.03 9.42 -3.85
N GLU A 79 3.76 9.24 -2.76
CA GLU A 79 5.08 8.58 -2.82
C GLU A 79 5.00 7.11 -3.26
N VAL A 80 3.91 6.41 -2.95
CA VAL A 80 3.63 5.06 -3.49
C VAL A 80 3.33 5.15 -5.00
N ILE A 81 2.50 6.11 -5.41
CA ILE A 81 2.12 6.33 -6.81
C ILE A 81 3.34 6.65 -7.68
N ASP A 82 4.27 7.44 -7.15
CA ASP A 82 5.54 7.82 -7.77
C ASP A 82 6.58 6.68 -7.78
N GLY A 83 6.30 5.54 -7.13
CA GLY A 83 7.20 4.40 -7.04
C GLY A 83 8.39 4.59 -6.07
N LYS A 84 8.41 5.68 -5.29
CA LYS A 84 9.47 5.98 -4.31
C LYS A 84 9.52 4.94 -3.18
N LEU A 85 8.39 4.28 -2.93
CA LEU A 85 8.22 3.34 -1.82
C LEU A 85 8.14 1.87 -2.25
N ASN A 86 8.50 1.52 -3.49
CA ASN A 86 8.40 0.15 -4.02
C ASN A 86 9.13 -0.90 -3.14
N ASP A 87 10.27 -0.53 -2.56
CA ASP A 87 11.06 -1.40 -1.69
C ASP A 87 10.40 -1.74 -0.33
N HIS A 88 9.21 -1.19 -0.07
CA HIS A 88 8.40 -1.46 1.13
C HIS A 88 7.22 -2.41 0.85
N PHE A 89 7.15 -2.99 -0.36
CA PHE A 89 6.12 -3.95 -0.78
C PHE A 89 6.72 -5.34 -1.08
N PRO A 90 7.18 -6.08 -0.06
CA PRO A 90 7.96 -7.30 -0.25
C PRO A 90 7.11 -8.55 -0.52
N LEU A 91 5.78 -8.44 -0.54
CA LEU A 91 4.89 -9.60 -0.60
C LEU A 91 4.92 -10.27 -1.98
N VAL A 92 4.91 -11.60 -1.95
CA VAL A 92 4.82 -12.43 -3.15
C VAL A 92 3.42 -12.42 -3.74
N VAL A 93 3.33 -12.69 -5.04
CA VAL A 93 2.06 -12.92 -5.76
C VAL A 93 1.26 -14.05 -5.09
N TRP A 94 1.96 -15.07 -4.61
CA TRP A 94 1.42 -16.31 -4.04
C TRP A 94 0.97 -16.15 -2.59
N GLN A 95 -0.04 -15.31 -2.37
CA GLN A 95 -0.63 -14.98 -1.06
C GLN A 95 -2.12 -15.37 -1.01
N THR A 96 -2.93 -14.75 -0.14
CA THR A 96 -4.40 -14.97 -0.16
C THR A 96 -5.01 -14.61 -1.53
N GLY A 97 -6.00 -15.38 -1.97
CA GLY A 97 -6.68 -15.17 -3.25
C GLY A 97 -7.47 -13.86 -3.33
N SER A 98 -7.81 -13.24 -2.21
CA SER A 98 -8.49 -11.94 -2.16
C SER A 98 -7.54 -10.73 -2.24
N GLY A 99 -6.22 -10.95 -2.21
CA GLY A 99 -5.23 -9.86 -2.17
C GLY A 99 -5.20 -9.06 -0.86
N THR A 100 -5.83 -9.57 0.21
CA THR A 100 -5.91 -8.89 1.52
C THR A 100 -4.54 -8.50 2.07
N GLN A 101 -3.50 -9.34 1.93
CA GLN A 101 -2.19 -8.97 2.46
C GLN A 101 -1.55 -7.82 1.70
N SER A 102 -1.71 -7.72 0.37
CA SER A 102 -1.23 -6.53 -0.38
C SER A 102 -2.03 -5.27 -0.06
N ASN A 103 -3.34 -5.38 0.18
CA ASN A 103 -4.13 -4.24 0.67
C ASN A 103 -3.63 -3.79 2.06
N MET A 104 -3.37 -4.73 2.98
CA MET A 104 -2.82 -4.38 4.28
C MET A 104 -1.39 -3.84 4.18
N ASN A 105 -0.58 -4.33 3.25
CA ASN A 105 0.75 -3.80 3.00
C ASN A 105 0.69 -2.33 2.57
N SER A 106 -0.21 -1.95 1.66
CA SER A 106 -0.37 -0.53 1.31
C SER A 106 -0.89 0.30 2.47
N ASN A 107 -1.86 -0.22 3.24
CA ASN A 107 -2.35 0.45 4.44
C ASN A 107 -1.23 0.72 5.46
N GLU A 108 -0.40 -0.29 5.76
CA GLU A 108 0.69 -0.17 6.74
C GLU A 108 1.81 0.76 6.27
N VAL A 109 2.22 0.65 4.99
CA VAL A 109 3.25 1.52 4.41
C VAL A 109 2.80 2.98 4.45
N ILE A 110 1.58 3.27 3.98
CA ILE A 110 1.04 4.64 3.93
C ILE A 110 0.80 5.18 5.34
N SER A 111 0.30 4.36 6.26
CA SER A 111 0.13 4.73 7.67
C SER A 111 1.46 5.12 8.31
N ASN A 112 2.49 4.28 8.22
CA ASN A 112 3.78 4.56 8.83
C ASN A 112 4.49 5.75 8.19
N ARG A 113 4.38 5.92 6.87
CA ARG A 113 4.94 7.09 6.19
C ARG A 113 4.20 8.36 6.58
N ALA A 114 2.87 8.34 6.68
CA ALA A 114 2.07 9.47 7.15
C ALA A 114 2.38 9.82 8.62
N ILE A 115 2.58 8.83 9.48
CA ILE A 115 3.05 9.04 10.87
C ILE A 115 4.39 9.77 10.88
N GLU A 116 5.34 9.36 10.03
CA GLU A 116 6.64 10.01 9.94
C GLU A 116 6.54 11.46 9.45
N ILE A 117 5.73 11.72 8.41
CA ILE A 117 5.42 13.08 7.92
C ILE A 117 4.88 13.97 9.05
N MET A 118 4.07 13.39 9.94
CA MET A 118 3.50 14.08 11.11
C MET A 118 4.42 14.10 12.33
N GLY A 119 5.68 13.63 12.21
CA GLY A 119 6.65 13.61 13.31
C GLY A 119 6.35 12.60 14.42
N GLY A 120 5.51 11.60 14.15
CA GLY A 120 5.15 10.54 15.09
C GLY A 120 6.14 9.38 15.12
N VAL A 121 5.74 8.30 15.80
CA VAL A 121 6.58 7.11 15.99
C VAL A 121 6.04 5.96 15.14
N LEU A 122 6.85 5.46 14.20
CA LEU A 122 6.48 4.32 13.35
C LEU A 122 6.04 3.11 14.19
N GLY A 123 4.99 2.43 13.74
CA GLY A 123 4.38 1.27 14.40
C GLY A 123 3.45 1.57 15.57
N SER A 124 3.41 2.82 16.03
CA SER A 124 2.45 3.26 17.05
C SER A 124 1.01 3.29 16.55
N LYS A 125 0.81 3.31 15.22
CA LYS A 125 -0.49 3.48 14.53
C LYS A 125 -1.21 4.78 14.92
N THR A 126 -0.46 5.76 15.43
CA THR A 126 -0.93 7.07 15.87
C THR A 126 0.00 8.14 15.30
N PRO A 127 -0.52 9.24 14.72
CA PRO A 127 -1.94 9.58 14.56
C PRO A 127 -2.66 8.82 13.43
N VAL A 128 -1.94 8.09 12.57
CA VAL A 128 -2.53 7.44 11.40
C VAL A 128 -2.63 5.92 11.58
N HIS A 129 -3.84 5.39 11.75
CA HIS A 129 -4.06 3.95 11.89
C HIS A 129 -4.26 3.28 10.51
N PRO A 130 -3.59 2.14 10.21
CA PRO A 130 -3.66 1.53 8.88
C PRO A 130 -5.06 1.04 8.51
N ASN A 131 -5.82 0.50 9.47
CA ASN A 131 -7.20 0.08 9.22
C ASN A 131 -8.17 1.27 9.32
N ASP A 132 -8.24 1.91 10.48
CA ASP A 132 -9.23 2.93 10.79
C ASP A 132 -9.11 4.23 9.98
N HIS A 133 -7.94 4.55 9.43
CA HIS A 133 -7.74 5.72 8.57
C HIS A 133 -7.45 5.31 7.13
N CYS A 134 -6.34 4.61 6.84
CA CYS A 134 -5.95 4.30 5.47
C CYS A 134 -6.91 3.32 4.75
N ASN A 135 -7.57 2.43 5.51
CA ASN A 135 -8.58 1.50 4.99
C ASN A 135 -10.02 1.93 5.27
N ARG A 136 -10.26 3.18 5.69
CA ARG A 136 -11.61 3.68 5.97
C ARG A 136 -12.48 3.59 4.73
N SER A 137 -13.70 3.09 4.90
CA SER A 137 -14.71 2.90 3.84
C SER A 137 -14.31 1.92 2.73
N GLN A 138 -13.37 1.01 3.01
CA GLN A 138 -12.84 0.04 2.04
C GLN A 138 -12.82 -1.39 2.60
N SER A 139 -12.86 -2.38 1.71
CA SER A 139 -12.63 -3.79 2.00
C SER A 139 -11.57 -4.34 1.06
N SER A 140 -10.71 -5.28 1.49
CA SER A 140 -9.77 -5.90 0.54
C SER A 140 -10.48 -6.49 -0.69
N ASN A 141 -11.72 -6.94 -0.50
CA ASN A 141 -12.52 -7.59 -1.53
C ASN A 141 -13.07 -6.62 -2.59
N ASP A 142 -13.12 -5.31 -2.30
CA ASP A 142 -13.40 -4.26 -3.30
C ASP A 142 -12.11 -3.57 -3.77
N THR A 143 -11.12 -3.45 -2.90
CA THR A 143 -9.92 -2.66 -3.15
C THR A 143 -8.96 -3.39 -4.09
N PHE A 144 -8.72 -4.68 -3.87
CA PHE A 144 -7.77 -5.42 -4.71
C PHE A 144 -8.26 -5.59 -6.15
N PRO A 145 -9.53 -5.97 -6.42
CA PRO A 145 -10.07 -5.97 -7.78
C PRO A 145 -10.05 -4.58 -8.44
N THR A 146 -10.29 -3.50 -7.68
CA THR A 146 -10.14 -2.13 -8.19
C THR A 146 -8.71 -1.85 -8.61
N ALA A 147 -7.72 -2.25 -7.80
CA ALA A 147 -6.30 -2.08 -8.12
C ALA A 147 -5.90 -2.87 -9.38
N MET A 148 -6.43 -4.09 -9.54
CA MET A 148 -6.22 -4.90 -10.74
C MET A 148 -6.71 -4.16 -12.00
N HIS A 149 -7.90 -3.56 -11.94
CA HIS A 149 -8.47 -2.83 -13.08
C HIS A 149 -7.67 -1.56 -13.39
N ILE A 150 -7.30 -0.77 -12.37
CA ILE A 150 -6.49 0.44 -12.56
C ILE A 150 -5.13 0.07 -13.18
N GLY A 151 -4.42 -0.90 -12.60
CA GLY A 151 -3.10 -1.31 -13.08
C GLY A 151 -3.15 -1.86 -14.51
N ALA A 152 -4.16 -2.68 -14.85
CA ALA A 152 -4.32 -3.18 -16.21
C ALA A 152 -4.60 -2.07 -17.22
N VAL A 153 -5.50 -1.13 -16.89
CA VAL A 153 -5.85 -0.02 -17.78
C VAL A 153 -4.68 0.93 -17.98
N GLU A 154 -3.95 1.29 -16.92
CA GLU A 154 -2.73 2.11 -17.03
C GLU A 154 -1.70 1.43 -17.95
N GLU A 155 -1.39 0.14 -17.76
CA GLU A 155 -0.42 -0.58 -18.61
C GLU A 155 -0.88 -0.71 -20.06
N ILE A 156 -2.18 -0.94 -20.29
CA ILE A 156 -2.73 -0.99 -21.66
C ILE A 156 -2.56 0.36 -22.35
N HIS A 157 -2.96 1.45 -21.70
CA HIS A 157 -2.95 2.78 -22.32
C HIS A 157 -1.56 3.39 -22.45
N HIS A 158 -0.66 3.13 -21.51
CA HIS A 158 0.63 3.81 -21.45
C HIS A 158 1.80 2.98 -21.98
N SER A 159 1.64 1.66 -22.09
CA SER A 159 2.70 0.76 -22.59
C SER A 159 2.26 0.01 -23.84
N LEU A 160 1.17 -0.76 -23.77
CA LEU A 160 0.78 -1.67 -24.84
C LEU A 160 0.31 -0.95 -26.11
N LEU A 161 -0.67 -0.05 -26.01
CA LEU A 161 -1.21 0.65 -27.18
C LEU A 161 -0.14 1.47 -27.92
N PRO A 162 0.72 2.27 -27.23
CA PRO A 162 1.81 2.97 -27.90
C PRO A 162 2.79 2.03 -28.61
N ALA A 163 3.12 0.88 -28.01
CA ALA A 163 4.01 -0.11 -28.62
C ALA A 163 3.40 -0.73 -29.88
N LEU A 164 2.09 -1.00 -29.88
CA LEU A 164 1.38 -1.51 -31.05
C LEU A 164 1.30 -0.45 -32.16
N GLU A 165 1.01 0.81 -31.83
CA GLU A 165 1.02 1.92 -32.79
C GLU A 165 2.40 2.12 -33.42
N TYR A 166 3.47 2.01 -32.62
CA TYR A 166 4.84 2.08 -33.12
C TYR A 166 5.15 1.00 -34.15
N ILE A 167 4.76 -0.26 -33.89
CA ILE A 167 4.94 -1.37 -34.84
C ILE A 167 4.06 -1.20 -36.06
N HIS A 168 2.83 -0.69 -35.92
CA HIS A 168 1.92 -0.48 -37.04
C HIS A 168 2.40 0.60 -38.03
N GLN A 169 3.15 1.60 -37.53
CA GLN A 169 3.71 2.69 -38.34
C GLN A 169 5.04 2.34 -39.01
N ALA A 170 5.68 1.22 -38.65
CA ALA A 170 6.98 0.77 -39.17
C ALA A 170 6.84 0.01 -40.49
#